data_AF-A0A1C6HMS0-F1
#
_entry.id   AF-A0A1C6HMS0-F1
#
_cell.length_a   1.000
_cell.length_b   1.000
_cell.length_c   1.000
_cell.angle_alpha   90.00
_cell.angle_beta   90.00
_cell.angle_gamma   90.00
#
_symmetry.space_group_name_H-M   'P 1'
#
loop_
_entity.id
_entity.type
_entity.pdbx_description
1 polymer ?
#
loop_
_entity_poly.entity_id
_entity_poly.type
_entity_poly.pdbx_seq_one_letter_code
_entity_poly.pdbx_strand_id
1 'polypeptide(L)' 'MRNYLKEMREDRGLLQCEVARRVGISQNYYCMIERGSRQKRMQVDMAYRLAKALRVRPEQILRHEQTGKM' A
#
# COMPACT_ATOMS: atom_id res chain seq x y z
N MET A 1 -3.23 -5.69 9.81
CA MET A 1 -2.13 -5.83 8.83
C MET A 1 -2.74 -5.78 7.43
N ARG A 2 -2.18 -5.01 6.50
CA ARG A 2 -2.66 -4.87 5.12
C ARG A 2 -1.96 -5.88 4.21
N ASN A 3 -2.30 -7.17 4.39
CA ASN A 3 -1.68 -8.28 3.65
C ASN A 3 -1.81 -8.10 2.13
N TYR A 4 -2.92 -7.52 1.67
CA TYR A 4 -3.13 -7.24 0.24
C TYR A 4 -2.05 -6.32 -0.37
N LEU A 5 -1.47 -5.38 0.38
CA LEU A 5 -0.37 -4.54 -0.13
C LEU A 5 0.91 -5.35 -0.28
N LYS A 6 1.17 -6.25 0.68
CA LYS A 6 2.31 -7.16 0.68
C LYS A 6 2.21 -8.12 -0.51
N GLU A 7 1.06 -8.75 -0.70
CA GLU A 7 0.77 -9.66 -1.81
C GLU A 7 0.95 -8.95 -3.17
N MET A 8 0.29 -7.80 -3.37
CA MET A 8 0.44 -7.02 -4.62
C MET A 8 1.89 -6.65 -4.93
N ARG A 9 2.70 -6.40 -3.89
CA ARG A 9 4.13 -6.08 -3.97
C ARG A 9 4.95 -7.32 -4.35
N GLU A 10 4.73 -8.43 -3.67
CA GLU A 10 5.47 -9.70 -3.87
C GLU A 10 5.17 -10.33 -5.23
N ASP A 11 3.91 -10.28 -5.68
CA ASP A 11 3.50 -10.71 -7.04
C ASP A 11 4.22 -9.95 -8.16
N ARG A 12 4.78 -8.78 -7.84
CA ARG A 12 5.52 -7.92 -8.77
C ARG A 12 7.03 -7.94 -8.56
N GLY A 13 7.51 -8.81 -7.66
CA GLY A 13 8.93 -8.91 -7.31
C GLY A 13 9.51 -7.63 -6.73
N LEU A 14 8.69 -6.82 -6.03
CA LEU A 14 9.11 -5.53 -5.50
C LEU A 14 9.54 -5.64 -4.03
N LEU A 15 10.60 -4.94 -3.67
CA LEU A 15 11.02 -4.74 -2.29
C LEU A 15 10.26 -3.57 -1.66
N GLN A 16 10.13 -3.57 -0.33
CA GLN A 16 9.52 -2.46 0.42
C GLN A 16 10.22 -1.11 0.13
N CYS A 17 11.54 -1.10 0.04
CA CYS A 17 12.33 0.10 -0.26
C CYS A 17 12.07 0.64 -1.67
N GLU A 18 11.78 -0.23 -2.65
CA GLU A 18 11.46 0.18 -4.01
C GLU A 18 10.10 0.84 -4.11
N VAL A 19 9.09 0.27 -3.44
CA VAL A 19 7.76 0.88 -3.38
C VAL A 19 7.83 2.23 -2.65
N ALA A 20 8.51 2.28 -1.50
CA ALA A 20 8.72 3.52 -0.76
C ALA A 20 9.38 4.61 -1.60
N ARG A 21 10.45 4.27 -2.34
CA ARG A 21 11.14 5.19 -3.27
C ARG A 21 10.20 5.70 -4.38
N ARG A 22 9.40 4.82 -4.98
CA ARG A 22 8.43 5.20 -6.04
C ARG A 22 7.32 6.11 -5.53
N VAL A 23 6.89 5.91 -4.29
CA VAL A 23 5.87 6.75 -3.64
C VAL A 23 6.47 8.08 -3.19
N GLY A 24 7.76 8.11 -2.80
CA GLY A 24 8.42 9.28 -2.21
C GLY A 24 8.22 9.35 -0.69
N ILE A 25 8.37 8.22 0.00
CA ILE A 25 8.30 8.07 1.46
C ILE A 25 9.47 7.22 1.95
N SER A 26 9.73 7.20 3.26
CA SER A 26 10.74 6.30 3.82
C SER A 26 10.28 4.85 3.78
N GLN A 27 11.22 3.90 3.67
CA GLN A 27 10.94 2.46 3.77
C GLN A 27 10.21 2.12 5.06
N ASN A 28 10.63 2.71 6.19
CA ASN A 28 9.96 2.51 7.48
C ASN A 28 8.50 2.98 7.45
N TYR A 29 8.21 4.12 6.81
CA TYR A 29 6.84 4.59 6.64
C TYR A 29 5.99 3.60 5.84
N TYR A 30 6.52 3.06 4.74
CA TYR A 30 5.83 2.04 3.95
C TYR A 30 5.62 0.74 4.74
N CYS A 31 6.63 0.27 5.47
CA CYS A 31 6.53 -0.90 6.34
C CYS A 31 5.41 -0.72 7.39
N MET A 32 5.28 0.47 8.00
CA MET A 32 4.19 0.74 8.93
C MET A 32 2.80 0.79 8.26
N ILE A 33 2.71 1.22 6.99
CA ILE A 33 1.46 1.13 6.21
C ILE A 33 1.07 -0.34 6.03
N GLU A 34 1.98 -1.19 5.54
CA GLU A 34 1.73 -2.64 5.34
C GLU A 34 1.36 -3.33 6.66
N ARG A 35 2.00 -2.96 7.77
CA ARG A 35 1.65 -3.51 9.10
C ARG A 35 0.30 -3.02 9.60
N GLY A 36 -0.20 -1.90 9.10
CA GLY A 36 -1.43 -1.25 9.56
C GLY A 36 -1.25 -0.46 10.86
N SER A 37 -0.02 -0.26 11.32
CA SER A 37 0.31 0.56 12.50
C SER A 37 0.32 2.06 12.19
N ARG A 38 0.33 2.44 10.91
CA ARG A 38 0.19 3.81 10.40
C ARG A 38 -1.03 3.89 9.49
N GLN A 39 -1.66 5.07 9.46
CA GLN A 39 -2.90 5.34 8.72
C GLN A 39 -4.03 4.37 9.12
N LYS A 40 -4.66 4.60 10.29
CA LYS A 40 -5.83 3.82 10.74
C LYS A 40 -6.92 3.72 9.66
N ARG A 41 -6.99 4.73 8.78
CA ARG A 41 -7.66 4.68 7.48
C ARG A 41 -6.67 5.11 6.42
N MET A 42 -6.57 4.36 5.31
CA MET A 42 -5.78 4.76 4.15
C MET A 42 -6.33 6.08 3.61
N GLN A 43 -5.46 7.07 3.41
CA GLN A 43 -5.85 8.30 2.73
C GLN A 43 -5.99 8.04 1.23
N VAL A 44 -6.95 8.71 0.58
CA VAL A 44 -7.26 8.46 -0.84
C VAL A 44 -6.06 8.77 -1.73
N ASP A 45 -5.38 9.91 -1.51
CA ASP A 45 -4.16 10.28 -2.23
C ASP A 45 -3.05 9.22 -2.08
N MET A 46 -2.87 8.68 -0.87
CA MET A 46 -1.91 7.61 -0.61
C MET A 46 -2.28 6.33 -1.37
N ALA A 47 -3.56 5.96 -1.41
CA ALA A 47 -4.03 4.82 -2.18
C ALA A 47 -3.70 4.97 -3.68
N TYR A 48 -3.90 6.15 -4.27
CA TYR A 48 -3.52 6.42 -5.67
C TYR A 48 -2.01 6.34 -5.89
N ARG A 49 -1.21 6.92 -4.99
CA ARG A 49 0.26 6.88 -5.09
C ARG A 49 0.78 5.45 -4.97
N LEU A 50 0.23 4.66 -4.04
CA LEU A 50 0.56 3.25 -3.87
C LEU A 50 0.14 2.44 -5.10
N ALA A 51 -1.06 2.69 -5.65
CA ALA A 51 -1.52 2.00 -6.84
C ALA A 51 -0.58 2.23 -8.03
N LYS A 52 -0.13 3.48 -8.23
CA LYS A 52 0.87 3.82 -9.24
C LYS A 52 2.21 3.09 -9.00
N ALA A 53 2.72 3.12 -7.77
CA ALA A 53 3.99 2.49 -7.41
C ALA A 53 3.97 0.96 -7.57
N LEU A 54 2.83 0.35 -7.22
CA LEU A 54 2.54 -1.06 -7.31
C LEU A 54 1.98 -1.47 -8.67
N ARG A 55 1.82 -0.59 -9.66
CA ARG A 55 1.28 -0.95 -11.00
C ARG A 55 -0.03 -1.77 -10.89
N VAL A 56 -0.96 -1.28 -10.06
CA VAL A 56 -2.32 -1.80 -9.89
C VAL A 56 -3.31 -0.67 -10.15
N ARG A 57 -4.59 -1.03 -10.34
CA ARG A 57 -5.65 -0.04 -10.40
C ARG A 57 -6.01 0.44 -8.97
N PRO A 58 -6.21 1.75 -8.73
CA PRO A 58 -6.55 2.28 -7.40
C PRO A 58 -7.76 1.60 -6.75
N GLU A 59 -8.74 1.18 -7.55
CA GLU A 59 -9.96 0.49 -7.10
C GLU A 59 -9.66 -0.82 -6.38
N GLN A 60 -8.53 -1.49 -6.71
CA GLN A 60 -8.11 -2.71 -6.03
C GLN A 60 -7.76 -2.39 -4.57
N ILE A 61 -6.95 -1.35 -4.34
CA ILE A 61 -6.57 -0.92 -2.97
C ILE A 61 -7.79 -0.40 -2.23
N LEU A 62 -8.60 0.46 -2.87
CA LEU A 62 -9.78 1.06 -2.23
C LEU A 62 -10.82 0.01 -1.83
N ARG A 63 -10.98 -1.06 -2.62
CA ARG A 63 -11.88 -2.18 -2.28
C ARG A 63 -11.43 -2.86 -0.99
N HIS A 64 -10.15 -3.24 -0.87
CA HIS A 64 -9.64 -3.88 0.34
C HIS A 64 -9.80 -3.01 1.60
N GLU A 65 -9.63 -1.68 1.48
CA GLU A 65 -9.85 -0.75 2.59
C GLU A 65 -11.33 -0.54 2.96
N GLN A 66 -12.27 -0.85 2.07
CA GLN A 66 -13.70 -0.84 2.37
C GLN A 66 -14.16 -2.16 3.00
N THR A 67 -13.62 -3.31 2.56
CA THR A 67 -13.98 -4.62 3.09
C THR A 67 -13.45 -4.84 4.51
N GLY A 68 -12.32 -4.25 4.88
CA GLY A 68 -11.76 -4.33 6.24
C GLY A 68 -12.48 -3.48 7.30
N LYS A 69 -13.66 -2.92 7.00
CA LYS A 69 -14.49 -2.11 7.92
C LYS A 69 -15.71 -2.85 8.48
N MET A 70 -15.93 -4.11 8.09
CA MET A 70 -16.97 -4.96 8.67
C MET A 70 -16.46 -5.71 9.89
#